data_AF-A0A927QFG4-F1
#
_entry.id   AF-A0A927QFG4-F1
#
_cell.length_a   1.000
_cell.length_b   1.000
_cell.length_c   1.000
_cell.angle_alpha   90.00
_cell.angle_beta   90.00
_cell.angle_gamma   90.00
#
_symmetry.space_group_name_H-M   'P 1'
#
loop_
_entity.id
_entity.type
_entity.pdbx_description
1 polymer ?
#
loop_
_entity_poly.entity_id
_entity_poly.type
_entity_poly.pdbx_seq_one_letter_code
_entity_poly.pdbx_strand_id
1 'polypeptide(L)'
;MTHQINRSHRTLSSTYTHSLNQRPFASARSLVSNVDRRTPAQLASEDFAYFLQKRPGAFFFLGNGNSAPLHSPDYDFNDQIIATGVEFWCRLIRAAT
;
A
#
# COMPACT_ATOMS: atom_id res chain seq x y z
N MET A 1 -17.27 12.06 -4.80
CA MET A 1 -17.96 11.15 -3.86
C MET A 1 -17.08 9.92 -3.72
N THR A 2 -16.30 9.89 -2.64
CA THR A 2 -15.07 9.10 -2.52
C THR A 2 -15.39 7.68 -2.05
N HIS A 3 -15.16 6.67 -2.90
CA HIS A 3 -15.10 5.27 -2.46
C HIS A 3 -13.79 5.05 -1.70
N GLN A 4 -13.75 5.37 -0.41
CA GLN A 4 -12.56 5.16 0.43
C GLN A 4 -12.69 3.91 1.31
N ILE A 5 -11.55 3.23 1.44
CA ILE A 5 -11.41 1.84 1.85
C ILE A 5 -11.48 1.75 3.37
N ASN A 6 -12.68 1.55 3.92
CA ASN A 6 -12.85 1.10 5.29
C ASN A 6 -12.65 -0.43 5.32
N ARG A 7 -11.42 -0.91 5.56
CA ARG A 7 -11.11 -2.35 5.62
C ARG A 7 -10.19 -2.68 6.79
N SER A 8 -10.36 -3.90 7.31
CA SER A 8 -9.77 -4.45 8.53
C SER A 8 -8.31 -4.07 8.78
N HIS A 9 -7.98 -3.84 10.06
CA HIS A 9 -6.70 -3.39 10.65
C HIS A 9 -5.41 -4.16 10.28
N ARG A 10 -5.46 -5.14 9.37
CA ARG A 10 -4.31 -5.98 8.99
C ARG A 10 -4.12 -6.15 7.48
N THR A 11 -4.84 -5.38 6.67
CA THR A 11 -4.87 -5.58 5.21
C THR A 11 -3.98 -4.56 4.51
N LEU A 12 -2.95 -5.02 3.81
CA LEU A 12 -2.27 -4.22 2.79
C LEU A 12 -3.17 -4.14 1.56
N SER A 13 -3.43 -2.95 1.08
CA SER A 13 -4.26 -2.69 -0.07
C SER A 13 -3.38 -2.29 -1.24
N SER A 14 -3.21 -3.18 -2.21
CA SER A 14 -2.39 -2.89 -3.40
C SER A 14 -3.22 -2.09 -4.40
N THR A 15 -3.10 -0.77 -4.40
CA THR A 15 -3.55 0.05 -5.54
C THR A 15 -2.44 0.06 -6.58
N TYR A 16 -2.71 -0.54 -7.74
CA TYR A 16 -1.75 -0.67 -8.82
C TYR A 16 -1.67 0.65 -9.60
N THR A 17 -0.77 1.56 -9.22
CA THR A 17 -0.50 2.76 -10.02
C THR A 17 0.72 2.50 -10.89
N HIS A 18 0.46 2.10 -12.14
CA HIS A 18 1.37 2.04 -13.28
C HIS A 18 2.75 1.37 -13.06
N SER A 19 2.87 0.11 -13.45
CA SER A 19 4.17 -0.53 -13.67
C SER A 19 4.29 -0.98 -15.13
N LEU A 20 5.24 -0.40 -15.85
CA LEU A 20 5.70 -0.90 -17.15
C LEU A 20 6.54 -2.18 -17.03
N ASN A 21 6.74 -2.76 -15.83
CA ASN A 21 7.45 -4.03 -15.65
C ASN A 21 7.01 -4.77 -14.36
N GLN A 22 6.14 -5.76 -14.52
CA GLN A 22 5.45 -6.52 -13.46
C GLN A 22 6.35 -7.43 -12.57
N ARG A 23 7.68 -7.33 -12.66
CA ARG A 23 8.61 -8.34 -12.09
C ARG A 23 8.91 -8.19 -10.58
N PRO A 24 9.02 -7.00 -9.96
CA PRO A 24 9.44 -6.91 -8.55
C PRO A 24 8.37 -7.34 -7.53
N PHE A 25 7.09 -7.23 -7.87
CA PHE A 25 6.00 -7.36 -6.89
C PHE A 25 5.50 -8.80 -6.68
N ALA A 26 5.89 -9.73 -7.56
CA ALA A 26 5.48 -11.13 -7.44
C ALA A 26 6.08 -11.82 -6.19
N SER A 27 7.32 -11.49 -5.82
CA SER A 27 7.99 -12.03 -4.63
C SER A 27 7.49 -11.40 -3.33
N ALA A 28 7.20 -10.10 -3.33
CA ALA A 28 6.68 -9.38 -2.16
C ALA A 28 5.33 -9.92 -1.65
N ARG A 29 4.56 -10.56 -2.54
CA ARG A 29 3.23 -11.12 -2.25
C ARG A 29 3.24 -12.22 -1.19
N SER A 30 4.26 -13.07 -1.15
CA SER A 30 4.34 -14.15 -0.14
C SER A 30 4.77 -13.62 1.22
N LEU A 31 5.28 -12.38 1.28
CA LEU A 31 5.83 -11.79 2.50
C LEU A 31 4.72 -11.34 3.46
N VAL A 32 3.49 -11.15 2.97
CA VAL A 32 2.34 -10.64 3.73
C VAL A 32 1.07 -11.41 3.41
N SER A 33 0.34 -11.84 4.44
CA SER A 33 -0.81 -12.76 4.30
C SER A 33 -2.11 -12.09 3.87
N ASN A 34 -2.23 -10.77 4.00
CA ASN A 34 -3.50 -10.04 3.88
C ASN A 34 -3.40 -8.93 2.82
N VAL A 35 -3.29 -9.32 1.55
CA VAL A 35 -3.27 -8.36 0.43
C VAL A 35 -4.64 -8.28 -0.24
N ASP A 36 -5.27 -7.12 -0.20
CA ASP A 36 -6.44 -6.83 -1.03
C ASP A 36 -6.01 -6.39 -2.42
N ARG A 37 -6.56 -7.07 -3.43
CA ARG A 37 -6.26 -6.91 -4.86
C ARG A 37 -7.41 -6.32 -5.65
N ARG A 38 -8.56 -6.18 -4.99
CA ARG A 38 -9.78 -5.62 -5.59
C ARG A 38 -9.92 -4.14 -5.26
N THR A 39 -8.88 -3.55 -4.70
CA THR A 39 -8.82 -2.14 -4.41
C THR A 39 -8.94 -1.34 -5.72
N PRO A 40 -9.95 -0.48 -5.85
CA PRO A 40 -10.08 0.36 -7.03
C PRO A 40 -8.91 1.33 -7.12
N ALA A 41 -8.55 1.71 -8.34
CA ALA A 41 -7.58 2.78 -8.60
C ALA A 41 -7.98 4.03 -7.78
N GLN A 42 -7.01 4.60 -7.08
CA GLN A 42 -7.22 5.81 -6.29
C GLN A 42 -6.91 7.02 -7.18
N LEU A 43 -7.75 8.05 -7.10
CA LEU A 43 -7.53 9.35 -7.77
C LEU A 43 -6.65 10.29 -6.92
N ALA A 44 -5.92 9.75 -5.94
CA ALA A 44 -4.98 10.52 -5.15
C ALA A 44 -3.85 10.99 -6.07
N SER A 45 -3.62 12.31 -6.10
CA SER A 45 -2.42 12.88 -6.71
C SER A 45 -1.26 12.62 -5.76
N GLU A 46 -0.26 11.87 -6.22
CA GLU A 46 0.89 11.46 -5.41
C GLU A 46 2.17 11.72 -6.20
N ASP A 47 3.12 12.46 -5.62
CA ASP A 47 4.35 12.85 -6.31
C ASP A 47 5.29 11.66 -6.56
N PHE A 48 5.06 10.54 -5.86
CA PHE A 48 5.78 9.29 -6.07
C PHE A 48 5.67 8.77 -7.51
N ALA A 49 4.61 9.15 -8.24
CA ALA A 49 4.44 8.84 -9.65
C ALA A 49 5.62 9.33 -10.51
N TYR A 50 6.29 10.43 -10.14
CA TYR A 50 7.48 10.91 -10.84
C TYR A 50 8.69 9.98 -10.68
N PHE A 51 8.85 9.31 -9.54
CA PHE A 51 9.90 8.29 -9.38
C PHE A 51 9.61 7.06 -10.26
N LEU A 52 8.34 6.65 -10.34
CA LEU A 52 7.91 5.52 -11.16
C LEU A 52 8.07 5.75 -12.67
N GLN A 53 8.14 7.01 -13.12
CA GLN A 53 8.51 7.34 -14.50
C GLN A 53 9.99 7.08 -14.80
N LYS A 54 10.86 7.06 -13.77
CA LYS A 54 12.33 6.95 -13.95
C LYS A 54 12.86 5.55 -13.70
N ARG A 55 12.23 4.78 -12.81
CA ARG A 55 12.67 3.43 -12.44
C ARG A 55 11.47 2.51 -12.26
N PRO A 56 11.58 1.22 -12.64
CA PRO A 56 10.60 0.22 -12.23
C PRO A 56 10.48 0.23 -10.71
N GLY A 57 9.25 0.38 -10.24
CA GLY A 57 8.95 0.44 -8.82
C GLY A 57 7.49 0.11 -8.60
N ALA A 58 7.04 0.27 -7.37
CA ALA A 58 5.67 0.03 -7.00
C ALA A 58 5.27 0.89 -5.81
N PHE A 59 3.99 1.23 -5.78
CA PHE A 59 3.33 1.98 -4.72
C PHE A 59 2.17 1.14 -4.19
N PHE A 60 1.93 1.18 -2.88
CA PHE A 60 0.87 0.42 -2.24
C PHE A 60 0.35 1.17 -1.02
N PHE A 61 -0.87 0.84 -0.61
CA PHE A 61 -1.47 1.39 0.60
C PHE A 61 -1.37 0.38 1.74
N LEU A 62 -1.01 0.87 2.93
CA LEU A 62 -1.18 0.13 4.17
C LEU A 62 -2.54 0.47 4.76
N GLY A 63 -3.39 -0.53 4.96
CA GLY A 63 -4.74 -0.32 5.47
C GLY A 63 -4.71 0.17 6.90
N ASN A 64 -5.33 1.33 7.15
CA ASN A 64 -5.39 1.97 8.47
C ASN A 64 -6.49 1.39 9.38
N GLY A 65 -7.38 0.53 8.87
CA GLY A 65 -8.53 0.06 9.65
C GLY A 65 -9.70 1.03 9.61
N ASN A 66 -10.58 0.92 10.62
CA ASN A 66 -11.77 1.77 10.74
C ASN A 66 -11.41 3.14 11.33
N SER A 67 -11.25 4.13 10.46
CA SER A 67 -10.92 5.52 10.80
C SER A 67 -11.56 6.47 9.79
N ALA A 68 -11.65 7.76 10.10
CA ALA A 68 -12.04 8.76 9.12
C ALA A 68 -11.04 8.78 7.93
N PRO A 69 -11.40 9.36 6.79
CA PRO A 69 -10.49 9.43 5.66
C PRO A 69 -9.26 10.31 5.92
N LEU A 70 -8.19 10.06 5.18
CA LEU A 70 -7.04 10.96 5.12
C LEU A 70 -7.52 12.39 4.80
N HIS A 71 -6.96 13.39 5.49
CA HIS A 71 -7.37 14.80 5.50
C HIS A 71 -8.61 15.17 6.32
N SER A 72 -9.29 14.20 6.95
CA SER A 72 -10.29 14.50 7.97
C SER A 72 -9.62 14.99 9.27
N PRO A 73 -10.19 15.97 10.01
CA PRO A 73 -9.75 16.26 11.38
C PRO A 73 -9.98 15.09 12.34
N ASP A 74 -10.93 14.21 12.02
CA ASP A 74 -11.23 13.00 12.79
C ASP A 74 -10.38 11.79 12.35
N TYR A 75 -9.35 12.01 11.53
CA TYR A 75 -8.44 10.95 11.12
C TYR A 75 -7.65 10.44 12.33
N ASP A 76 -7.85 9.17 12.66
CA ASP A 76 -7.12 8.45 13.70
C ASP A 76 -6.16 7.45 13.05
N PHE A 77 -4.86 7.56 13.34
CA PHE A 77 -3.86 6.66 12.81
C PHE A 77 -3.80 5.39 13.67
N ASN A 78 -3.82 4.22 13.04
CA ASN A 78 -3.79 2.96 13.77
C ASN A 78 -2.36 2.50 14.04
N ASP A 79 -1.79 2.85 15.20
CA ASP A 79 -0.42 2.47 15.59
C ASP A 79 -0.11 0.98 15.50
N GLN A 80 -1.12 0.10 15.61
CA GLN A 80 -0.94 -1.35 15.52
C GLN A 80 -0.44 -1.80 14.14
N ILE A 81 -0.57 -0.95 13.10
CA ILE A 81 -0.08 -1.27 11.74
C ILE A 81 1.40 -0.97 11.55
N ILE A 82 2.05 -0.23 12.45
CA ILE A 82 3.46 0.17 12.30
C ILE A 82 4.35 -1.06 12.16
N ALA A 83 4.19 -2.03 13.07
CA ALA A 83 4.96 -3.28 13.04
C ALA A 83 4.77 -4.05 11.71
N THR A 84 3.55 -4.03 11.16
CA THR A 84 3.24 -4.68 9.88
C THR A 84 3.95 -4.00 8.71
N GLY A 85 3.96 -2.66 8.68
CA GLY A 85 4.66 -1.88 7.66
C GLY A 85 6.17 -2.09 7.70
N VAL A 86 6.77 -2.08 8.91
CA VAL A 86 8.20 -2.35 9.11
C VAL A 86 8.55 -3.76 8.66
N GLU A 87 7.77 -4.77 9.09
CA GLU A 87 7.99 -6.15 8.71
C GLU A 87 7.96 -6.34 7.20
N PHE A 88 7.00 -5.71 6.51
CA PHE A 88 6.93 -5.75 5.04
C PHE A 88 8.23 -5.28 4.40
N TRP A 89 8.74 -4.09 4.77
CA TRP A 89 9.97 -3.55 4.20
C TRP A 89 11.20 -4.40 4.56
N CYS A 90 11.31 -4.87 5.80
CA CYS A 90 12.40 -5.77 6.21
C CYS A 90 12.41 -7.06 5.40
N ARG A 91 11.25 -7.70 5.22
CA ARG A 91 11.12 -8.92 4.42
C ARG A 91 11.42 -8.64 2.94
N LEU A 92 10.93 -7.52 2.40
CA LEU A 92 11.15 -7.13 1.00
C LEU A 92 12.64 -7.00 0.70
N ILE A 93 13.37 -6.30 1.56
CA ILE A 93 14.82 -6.10 1.41
C ILE A 93 15.57 -7.44 1.51
N ARG A 94 15.19 -8.31 2.47
CA ARG A 94 15.79 -9.65 2.63
C ARG A 94 15.52 -10.58 1.45
N ALA A 95 14.41 -10.41 0.74
CA ALA A 95 14.08 -11.20 -0.45
C ALA A 95 14.74 -10.66 -1.73
N ALA A 96 15.35 -9.48 -1.67
CA ALA A 96 16.00 -8.83 -2.82
C ALA A 96 17.51 -9.13 -2.93
N THR A 97 18.08 -9.84 -1.95
CA THR A 97 19.42 -10.46 -1.97
C THR A 97 19.36 -11.88 -2.50
#